data_AF-J0KRW2-F1
#
_entry.id   AF-J0KRW2-F1
#
_cell.length_a   1.000
_cell.length_b   1.000
_cell.length_c   1.000
_cell.angle_alpha   90.00
_cell.angle_beta   90.00
_cell.angle_gamma   90.00
#
_symmetry.space_group_name_H-M   'P 1'
#
loop_
_entity.id
_entity.type
_entity.pdbx_description
1 polymer ?
#
loop_
_entity_poly.entity_id
_entity_poly.type
_entity_poly.pdbx_seq_one_letter_code
_entity_poly.pdbx_strand_id
1 'polypeptide(L)'
;MPGKPKKPLNLSSPLRHVRDPIIEVECRACNRSGTYIRAELIKKHGASVTFARLRRMSALGCDRLVAADGDHCGTRFPCLHPTGSSVEGAS
;
A
#
# COMPACT_ATOMS: atom_id res chain seq x y z
N MET A 1 5.98 -27.77 7.42
CA MET A 1 6.38 -27.13 6.15
C MET A 1 6.89 -25.72 6.47
N PRO A 2 8.20 -25.43 6.37
CA PRO A 2 8.70 -24.08 6.61
C PRO A 2 8.18 -23.17 5.50
N GLY A 3 7.29 -22.24 5.86
CA GLY A 3 6.70 -21.28 4.94
C GLY A 3 7.80 -20.46 4.28
N LYS A 4 7.88 -20.52 2.95
CA LYS A 4 8.81 -19.72 2.13
C LYS A 4 8.88 -18.29 2.66
N PRO A 5 10.09 -17.69 2.80
CA PRO A 5 10.23 -16.33 3.27
C PRO A 5 9.38 -15.43 2.38
N LYS A 6 8.34 -14.82 2.97
CA LYS A 6 7.48 -13.87 2.27
C LYS A 6 8.38 -12.69 1.94
N LYS A 7 8.79 -12.56 0.67
CA LYS A 7 9.51 -11.36 0.19
C LYS A 7 8.79 -10.13 0.74
N PRO A 8 9.52 -9.15 1.32
CA PRO A 8 8.90 -7.94 1.81
C PRO A 8 8.13 -7.31 0.64
N LEU A 9 6.81 -7.25 0.78
CA LEU A 9 5.97 -6.59 -0.20
C LEU A 9 6.32 -5.11 -0.11
N ASN A 10 6.57 -4.50 -1.26
CA ASN A 10 6.89 -3.09 -1.37
C ASN A 10 5.84 -2.38 -2.25
N LEU A 11 5.90 -1.05 -2.36
CA LEU A 11 4.96 -0.30 -3.19
C LEU A 11 4.96 -0.72 -4.68
N SER A 12 6.10 -1.25 -5.16
CA SER A 12 6.24 -1.81 -6.52
C SER A 12 5.69 -3.24 -6.65
N SER A 13 5.32 -3.89 -5.55
CA SER A 13 4.78 -5.25 -5.58
C SER A 13 3.36 -5.26 -6.15
N PRO A 14 3.07 -6.14 -7.13
CA PRO A 14 1.73 -6.30 -7.67
C PRO A 14 0.82 -7.08 -6.72
N LEU A 15 -0.49 -6.87 -6.84
CA LEU A 15 -1.50 -7.52 -6.01
C LEU A 15 -1.48 -9.04 -6.06
N ARG A 16 -1.02 -9.64 -7.15
CA ARG A 16 -0.84 -11.10 -7.23
C ARG A 16 0.06 -11.69 -6.15
N HIS A 17 0.99 -10.90 -5.57
CA HIS A 17 1.86 -11.36 -4.49
C HIS A 17 1.25 -11.15 -3.09
N VAL A 18 0.18 -10.37 -3.01
CA VAL A 18 -0.57 -10.12 -1.77
C VAL A 18 -1.47 -11.31 -1.52
N ARG A 19 -1.33 -11.94 -0.35
CA ARG A 19 -2.18 -13.07 0.03
C ARG A 19 -3.46 -12.62 0.72
N ASP A 20 -3.46 -11.43 1.32
CA ASP A 20 -4.62 -10.86 1.98
C ASP A 20 -5.77 -10.59 0.99
N PRO A 21 -7.01 -10.92 1.37
CA PRO A 21 -8.19 -10.62 0.58
C PRO A 21 -8.59 -9.16 0.66
N ILE A 22 -8.23 -8.48 1.76
CA ILE A 22 -8.54 -7.09 2.04
C ILE A 22 -7.22 -6.33 2.17
N ILE A 23 -7.12 -5.20 1.49
CA ILE A 23 -5.96 -4.33 1.46
C ILE A 23 -6.34 -3.04 2.13
N GLU A 24 -5.85 -2.86 3.35
CA GLU A 24 -6.03 -1.65 4.11
C GLU A 24 -5.10 -0.57 3.59
N VAL A 25 -5.60 0.66 3.52
CA VAL A 25 -4.85 1.85 3.18
C VAL A 25 -5.14 2.92 4.21
N GLU A 26 -4.10 3.57 4.69
CA GLU A 26 -4.21 4.74 5.54
C GLU A 26 -3.37 5.86 4.96
N CYS A 27 -3.81 7.10 5.09
CA CYS A 27 -3.04 8.27 4.75
C CYS A 27 -2.95 9.15 5.98
N ARG A 28 -1.79 9.13 6.66
CA ARG A 28 -1.56 9.97 7.85
C ARG A 28 -1.62 11.46 7.54
N ALA A 29 -1.16 11.85 6.35
CA ALA A 29 -1.16 13.25 5.94
C ALA A 29 -2.57 13.81 5.70
N CYS A 30 -3.51 12.99 5.23
CA CYS A 30 -4.90 13.40 5.01
C CYS A 30 -5.82 12.92 6.17
N ASN A 31 -5.27 12.18 7.13
CA ASN A 31 -5.97 11.44 8.18
C ASN A 31 -7.16 10.58 7.66
N ARG A 32 -6.99 10.00 6.47
CA ARG A 32 -8.01 9.16 5.82
C ARG A 32 -7.58 7.70 5.84
N SER A 33 -8.48 6.82 6.21
CA SER A 33 -8.30 5.37 6.08
C SER A 33 -9.35 4.80 5.13
N GLY A 34 -9.03 3.67 4.52
CA GLY A 34 -9.89 2.96 3.61
C GLY A 34 -9.46 1.51 3.47
N THR A 35 -10.35 0.69 2.92
CA THR A 35 -10.06 -0.72 2.65
C THR A 35 -10.45 -1.03 1.22
N TYR A 36 -9.65 -1.86 0.57
CA TYR A 36 -9.90 -2.33 -0.77
C TYR A 36 -9.98 -3.85 -0.80
N ILE A 37 -10.96 -4.39 -1.50
CA ILE A 37 -11.04 -5.83 -1.72
C ILE A 37 -10.07 -6.18 -2.86
N ARG A 38 -9.10 -7.07 -2.58
CA ARG A 38 -8.09 -7.50 -3.58
C ARG A 38 -8.77 -8.03 -4.84
N ALA A 39 -9.80 -8.86 -4.69
CA ALA A 39 -10.54 -9.41 -5.82
C ALA A 39 -11.15 -8.32 -6.70
N GLU A 40 -11.72 -7.26 -6.10
CA GLU A 40 -12.29 -6.14 -6.84
C GLU A 40 -11.22 -5.29 -7.54
N LEU A 41 -10.08 -5.07 -6.89
CA LEU A 41 -8.95 -4.39 -7.50
C LEU A 41 -8.36 -5.19 -8.68
N ILE A 42 -8.24 -6.51 -8.53
CA ILE A 42 -7.80 -7.41 -9.60
C ILE A 42 -8.79 -7.41 -10.75
N LYS A 43 -10.11 -7.44 -10.48
CA LYS A 43 -11.13 -7.35 -11.53
C LYS A 43 -11.10 -6.00 -12.26
N LYS A 44 -10.97 -4.89 -11.54
CA LYS A 44 -11.00 -3.53 -12.11
C LYS A 44 -9.72 -3.13 -12.84
N HIS A 45 -8.56 -3.51 -12.30
CA HIS A 45 -7.24 -3.01 -12.78
C HIS A 45 -6.29 -4.13 -13.20
N GLY A 46 -6.64 -5.39 -12.98
CA GLY A 46 -5.78 -6.54 -13.23
C GLY A 46 -4.88 -6.90 -12.05
N ALA A 47 -4.40 -8.15 -12.03
CA ALA A 47 -3.53 -8.67 -10.97
C ALA A 47 -2.11 -8.07 -10.98
N SER A 48 -1.78 -7.32 -12.03
CA SER A 48 -0.52 -6.59 -12.20
C SER A 48 -0.54 -5.21 -11.56
N VAL A 49 -1.68 -4.73 -11.07
CA VAL A 49 -1.77 -3.45 -10.38
C VAL A 49 -0.91 -3.49 -9.11
N THR A 50 -0.15 -2.42 -8.87
CA THR A 50 0.76 -2.29 -7.73
C THR A 50 0.20 -1.36 -6.67
N PHE A 51 0.73 -1.44 -5.45
CA PHE A 51 0.38 -0.52 -4.37
C PHE A 51 0.72 0.94 -4.69
N ALA A 52 1.77 1.21 -5.46
CA ALA A 52 2.09 2.54 -5.97
C ALA A 52 0.98 3.09 -6.88
N ARG A 53 0.34 2.23 -7.69
CA ARG A 53 -0.82 2.61 -8.49
C ARG A 53 -2.05 2.83 -7.61
N LEU A 54 -2.30 1.94 -6.64
CA LEU A 54 -3.39 2.11 -5.67
C LEU A 54 -3.26 3.42 -4.92
N ARG A 55 -2.07 3.75 -4.40
CA ARG A 55 -1.76 5.01 -3.74
C ARG A 55 -2.13 6.21 -4.61
N ARG A 56 -1.72 6.21 -5.89
CA ARG A 56 -2.09 7.27 -6.84
C ARG A 56 -3.61 7.38 -7.07
N MET A 57 -4.32 6.26 -7.08
CA MET A 57 -5.79 6.24 -7.24
C MET A 57 -6.51 6.67 -5.96
N SER A 58 -6.07 6.23 -4.78
CA SER A 58 -6.58 6.70 -3.49
C SER A 58 -6.33 8.19 -3.29
N ALA A 59 -5.25 8.69 -3.87
CA ALA A 59 -4.87 10.09 -3.84
C ALA A 59 -5.61 10.97 -4.85
N LEU A 60 -6.55 10.44 -5.64
CA LEU A 60 -7.52 11.24 -6.42
C LEU A 60 -8.38 12.19 -5.54
N GLY A 61 -8.19 12.20 -4.21
CA GLY A 61 -8.67 13.23 -3.30
C GLY A 61 -7.66 13.66 -2.22
N CYS A 62 -6.37 13.34 -2.35
CA CYS A 62 -5.29 13.94 -1.53
C CYS A 62 -4.51 14.93 -2.39
N ASP A 63 -4.84 16.21 -2.21
CA ASP A 63 -4.15 17.35 -2.84
C ASP A 63 -2.62 17.30 -2.60
N ARG A 64 -2.21 16.73 -1.46
CA ARG A 64 -0.81 16.54 -1.04
C ARG A 64 0.01 15.54 -1.87
N LEU A 65 -0.61 14.74 -2.75
CA LEU A 65 0.12 13.79 -3.59
C LEU A 65 0.72 14.45 -4.84
N VAL A 66 0.16 15.59 -5.24
CA VAL A 66 0.68 16.45 -6.33
C VAL A 66 0.96 17.85 -5.76
N ALA A 67 1.37 17.92 -4.49
CA ALA A 67 1.80 19.20 -3.95
C ALA A 67 3.05 19.65 -4.70
N ALA A 68 3.15 20.94 -5.00
CA ALA A 68 4.30 21.53 -5.68
C ALA A 68 5.63 21.27 -4.94
N ASP A 69 5.56 21.00 -3.63
CA ASP A 69 6.68 20.70 -2.75
C ASP A 69 7.08 19.20 -2.74
N GLY A 70 6.30 18.33 -3.39
CA GLY A 70 6.58 16.89 -3.53
C GLY A 70 5.47 15.98 -3.03
N ASP A 71 5.79 14.68 -2.95
CA ASP A 71 4.87 13.63 -2.49
C ASP A 71 4.76 13.63 -0.96
N HIS A 72 3.99 14.58 -0.42
CA HIS A 72 3.67 14.69 1.01
C HIS A 72 2.58 13.73 1.46
N CYS A 73 2.10 12.87 0.56
CA CYS A 73 1.03 11.96 0.86
C CYS A 73 1.56 10.82 1.76
N GLY A 74 1.30 10.86 3.05
CA GLY A 74 1.67 9.79 4.01
C GLY A 74 0.88 8.49 3.84
N THR A 75 0.55 8.07 2.62
CA THR A 75 -0.17 6.82 2.35
C THR A 75 0.69 5.62 2.71
N ARG A 76 0.15 4.74 3.54
CA ARG A 76 0.76 3.51 4.00
C ARG A 76 -0.23 2.37 3.86
N PHE A 77 0.31 1.18 3.61
CA PHE A 77 -0.46 -0.05 3.54
C PHE A 77 0.04 -0.94 4.69
N PRO A 78 -0.79 -1.23 5.70
CA PRO A 78 -0.42 -2.08 6.84
C PRO A 78 0.05 -3.47 6.40
N CYS A 79 -0.50 -4.01 5.31
CA CYS A 79 -0.11 -5.30 4.77
C CYS A 79 1.32 -5.34 4.16
N LEU A 80 1.93 -4.19 3.87
CA LEU A 80 3.32 -4.10 3.40
C LEU A 80 4.32 -4.07 4.57
N HIS A 81 3.91 -3.51 5.69
CA HIS A 81 4.67 -3.47 6.92
C HIS A 81 3.88 -4.20 7.99
N PRO A 82 3.90 -5.55 8.03
CA PRO A 82 3.45 -6.25 9.22
C PRO A 82 4.29 -5.70 10.37
N THR A 83 3.66 -4.94 11.25
CA THR A 83 4.23 -4.48 12.52
C THR A 83 4.58 -5.75 13.31
N GLY A 84 5.79 -6.23 13.05
CA GLY A 84 6.36 -7.47 13.54
C GLY A 84 7.87 -7.60 13.30
N SER A 85 8.51 -6.60 12.66
CA SER A 85 9.95 -6.31 12.79
C SER A 85 10.31 -5.06 11.99
N SER A 86 10.46 -3.93 12.67
CA SER A 86 11.46 -2.92 12.32
C SER A 86 11.70 -2.07 13.56
N VAL A 87 12.41 -2.64 14.53
CA VAL A 87 13.44 -1.84 15.19
C VAL A 87 14.49 -1.50 14.12
N GLU A 88 15.20 -0.39 14.33
CA GLU A 88 16.35 0.12 13.57
C GLU A 88 16.04 1.29 12.61
N GLY A 89 16.52 2.46 13.05
CA GLY A 89 16.52 3.71 12.30
C GLY A 89 16.71 4.94 13.19
N ALA A 90 17.53 4.84 14.24
CA ALA A 90 18.10 5.99 14.92
C ALA A 90 19.28 6.52 14.10
N SER A 91 19.29 7.82 13.81
CA SER A 91 20.48 8.66 13.67
C SER A 91 20.05 10.12 13.75
#